data_AF-A0A553FEE8-F1
#
_entry.id   AF-A0A553FEE8-F1
#
_cell.length_a   1.000
_cell.length_b   1.000
_cell.length_c   1.000
_cell.angle_alpha   90.00
_cell.angle_beta   90.00
_cell.angle_gamma   90.00
#
_symmetry.space_group_name_H-M   'P 1'
#
loop_
_entity.id
_entity.type
_entity.pdbx_description
1 polymer ?
#
loop_
_entity_poly.entity_id
_entity_poly.type
_entity_poly.pdbx_seq_one_letter_code
_entity_poly.pdbx_strand_id
1 'polypeptide(L)'
;MGMSQKDFDKKINELLSHTVDLIHQDELSEKLQYENLVLLDTRTKDEFETSHIKDAQFIDYDNFSAEMVKDINKESPVVLYCSVGYRSEKIGERLKELGFTNVFNLYGGIFDWKNNDQEVVRGRDTPTDSVHTYNKNWSKWLVKGVKVYD
;
A
#
# COMPACT_ATOMS: atom_id res chain seq x y z
N MET A 1 0.97 0.98 -26.98
CA MET A 1 -0.21 0.51 -26.23
C MET A 1 0.21 0.36 -24.79
N GLY A 2 -0.28 1.22 -23.89
CA GLY A 2 -0.13 1.02 -22.46
C GLY A 2 -0.99 -0.16 -22.01
N MET A 3 -0.66 -0.77 -20.87
CA MET A 3 -1.52 -1.81 -20.31
C MET A 3 -2.84 -1.20 -19.83
N SER A 4 -3.94 -1.93 -20.01
CA SER A 4 -5.25 -1.46 -19.61
C SER A 4 -5.46 -1.68 -18.10
N GLN A 5 -6.33 -0.87 -17.48
CA GLN A 5 -6.79 -1.09 -16.10
C GLN A 5 -7.33 -2.52 -15.94
N LYS A 6 -8.02 -3.04 -16.96
CA LYS A 6 -8.58 -4.39 -16.97
C LYS A 6 -7.52 -5.49 -16.86
N ASP A 7 -6.36 -5.30 -17.50
CA ASP A 7 -5.23 -6.25 -17.40
C ASP A 7 -4.58 -6.18 -16.02
N PHE A 8 -4.49 -4.98 -15.44
CA PHE A 8 -3.99 -4.78 -14.09
C PHE A 8 -4.91 -5.44 -13.08
N ASP A 9 -6.22 -5.19 -13.16
CA ASP A 9 -7.22 -5.78 -12.26
C ASP A 9 -7.20 -7.30 -12.32
N LYS A 10 -7.12 -7.89 -13.53
CA LYS A 10 -6.98 -9.33 -13.67
C LYS A 10 -5.74 -9.84 -12.94
N LYS A 11 -4.60 -9.15 -13.10
CA LYS A 11 -3.34 -9.54 -12.45
C LYS A 11 -3.41 -9.44 -10.94
N ILE A 12 -4.02 -8.38 -10.40
CA ILE A 12 -4.18 -8.20 -8.95
C ILE A 12 -5.12 -9.26 -8.38
N ASN A 13 -6.26 -9.52 -9.03
CA ASN A 13 -7.21 -10.53 -8.58
C ASN A 13 -6.62 -11.95 -8.56
N GLU A 14 -5.73 -12.30 -9.50
CA GLU A 14 -4.99 -13.57 -9.50
C GLU A 14 -3.89 -13.64 -8.43
N LEU A 15 -3.40 -12.49 -7.96
CA LEU A 15 -2.29 -12.40 -7.01
C LEU A 15 -2.76 -12.43 -5.56
N LEU A 16 -3.91 -11.82 -5.28
CA LEU A 16 -4.45 -11.69 -3.92
C LEU A 16 -5.26 -12.93 -3.52
N SER A 17 -5.22 -13.23 -2.22
CA SER A 17 -5.94 -14.34 -1.59
C SER A 17 -7.38 -13.94 -1.19
N HIS A 18 -7.65 -12.63 -1.11
CA HIS A 18 -8.92 -12.02 -0.71
C HIS A 18 -9.35 -12.41 0.71
N THR A 19 -8.37 -12.55 1.62
CA THR A 19 -8.55 -12.94 3.03
C THR A 19 -8.69 -11.73 3.98
N VAL A 20 -8.28 -10.56 3.48
CA VAL A 20 -8.37 -9.26 4.15
C VAL A 20 -9.28 -8.38 3.31
N ASP A 21 -10.14 -7.60 3.98
CA ASP A 21 -11.08 -6.73 3.29
C ASP A 21 -10.33 -5.70 2.46
N LEU A 22 -10.85 -5.41 1.26
CA LEU A 22 -10.22 -4.48 0.34
C LEU A 22 -10.78 -3.08 0.52
N ILE A 23 -9.91 -2.08 0.39
CA ILE A 23 -10.28 -0.68 0.23
C ILE A 23 -9.67 -0.15 -1.07
N HIS A 24 -10.45 0.64 -1.81
CA HIS A 24 -9.99 1.26 -3.05
C HIS A 24 -9.43 2.67 -2.79
N GLN A 25 -8.66 3.17 -3.77
CA GLN A 25 -7.95 4.44 -3.64
C GLN A 25 -8.86 5.65 -3.39
N ASP A 26 -10.06 5.67 -3.98
CA ASP A 26 -11.04 6.73 -3.83
C ASP A 26 -11.61 6.74 -2.41
N GLU A 27 -12.06 5.58 -1.93
CA GLU A 27 -12.55 5.43 -0.56
C GLU A 27 -11.46 5.76 0.47
N LEU A 28 -10.23 5.28 0.27
CA LEU A 28 -9.12 5.60 1.17
C LEU A 28 -8.80 7.10 1.15
N SER A 29 -8.79 7.74 -0.01
CA SER A 29 -8.52 9.18 -0.14
C SER A 29 -9.56 10.00 0.60
N GLU A 30 -10.85 9.64 0.51
CA GLU A 30 -11.92 10.26 1.31
C GLU A 30 -11.72 10.02 2.81
N LYS A 31 -11.44 8.78 3.23
CA LYS A 31 -11.23 8.46 4.65
C LYS A 31 -10.04 9.18 5.27
N LEU A 32 -8.95 9.36 4.53
CA LEU A 32 -7.77 10.12 5.00
C LEU A 32 -8.08 11.59 5.28
N GLN A 33 -9.15 12.16 4.72
CA GLN A 33 -9.55 13.55 4.97
C GLN A 33 -10.36 13.72 6.25
N TYR A 34 -11.12 12.70 6.67
CA TYR A 34 -12.15 12.84 7.71
C TYR A 34 -12.02 11.87 8.88
N GLU A 35 -11.29 10.76 8.71
CA GLU A 35 -11.14 9.70 9.70
C GLU A 35 -9.70 9.62 10.22
N ASN A 36 -9.56 9.31 11.50
CA ASN A 36 -8.27 8.95 12.07
C ASN A 36 -8.07 7.44 11.91
N LEU A 37 -7.33 7.05 10.87
CA LEU A 37 -6.95 5.67 10.58
C LEU A 37 -5.44 5.50 10.59
N VAL A 38 -5.00 4.26 10.69
CA VAL A 38 -3.58 3.92 10.69
C VAL A 38 -3.21 3.37 9.33
N LEU A 39 -2.35 4.08 8.60
CA LEU A 39 -1.88 3.69 7.28
C LEU A 39 -0.49 3.06 7.40
N LEU A 40 -0.32 1.84 6.91
CA LEU A 40 0.92 1.07 7.03
C LEU A 40 1.48 0.73 5.65
N ASP A 41 2.72 1.13 5.40
CA ASP A 41 3.47 0.76 4.21
C ASP A 41 4.33 -0.48 4.50
N THR A 42 4.04 -1.57 3.81
CA THR A 42 4.71 -2.87 3.98
C THR A 42 5.77 -3.16 2.91
N ARG A 43 6.24 -2.13 2.21
CA ARG A 43 7.32 -2.27 1.22
C ARG A 43 8.69 -2.36 1.90
N THR A 44 9.78 -2.39 1.12
CA THR A 44 11.14 -2.25 1.68
C THR A 44 11.40 -0.80 2.09
N LYS A 45 12.47 -0.58 2.86
CA LYS A 45 12.88 0.76 3.29
C LYS A 45 13.20 1.67 2.09
N ASP A 46 13.93 1.17 1.09
CA ASP A 46 14.28 1.94 -0.11
C ASP A 46 13.03 2.30 -0.94
N GLU A 47 12.04 1.40 -0.98
CA GLU A 47 10.74 1.66 -1.60
C GLU A 47 9.98 2.80 -0.90
N PHE A 48 9.99 2.82 0.44
CA PHE A 48 9.35 3.85 1.27
C PHE A 48 10.08 5.20 1.21
N GLU A 49 11.41 5.19 1.20
CA GLU A 49 12.25 6.40 1.10
C GLU A 49 12.24 7.03 -0.30
N THR A 50 11.93 6.24 -1.33
CA THR A 50 11.66 6.77 -2.68
C THR A 50 10.39 7.62 -2.67
N SER A 51 9.31 7.06 -2.13
CA SER A 51 8.05 7.75 -1.85
C SER A 51 7.13 6.86 -1.02
N HIS A 52 6.10 7.44 -0.40
CA HIS A 52 5.03 6.75 0.32
C HIS A 52 3.75 7.59 0.26
N ILE A 53 2.61 6.99 0.65
CA ILE A 53 1.37 7.76 0.87
C ILE A 53 1.56 8.61 2.13
N LYS A 54 1.09 9.85 2.10
CA LYS A 54 1.24 10.77 3.23
C LYS A 54 0.72 10.15 4.54
N ASP A 55 1.42 10.42 5.64
CA ASP A 55 1.13 9.91 6.98
C ASP A 55 1.25 8.38 7.16
N ALA A 56 1.72 7.65 6.13
CA ALA A 56 1.97 6.22 6.23
C ALA A 56 3.16 5.92 7.16
N GLN A 57 2.99 4.91 8.02
CA GLN A 57 4.05 4.36 8.86
C GLN A 57 4.71 3.18 8.15
N PHE A 58 6.03 3.17 8.11
CA PHE A 58 6.79 2.07 7.54
C PHE A 58 6.79 0.85 8.47
N ILE A 59 6.43 -0.32 7.93
CA ILE A 59 6.58 -1.61 8.58
C ILE A 59 7.28 -2.57 7.63
N ASP A 60 8.42 -3.09 8.05
CA ASP A 60 9.18 -4.03 7.24
C ASP A 60 8.44 -5.38 7.11
N TYR A 61 8.07 -5.74 5.88
CA TYR A 61 7.43 -7.01 5.58
C TYR A 61 8.31 -8.22 5.91
N ASP A 62 9.60 -8.16 5.57
CA ASP A 62 10.52 -9.29 5.69
C ASP A 62 10.88 -9.54 7.16
N ASN A 63 10.89 -8.48 7.98
CA ASN A 63 11.23 -8.53 9.41
C ASN A 63 10.04 -8.22 10.33
N PHE A 64 8.81 -8.41 9.85
CA PHE A 64 7.61 -8.08 10.63
C PHE A 64 7.59 -8.78 11.99
N SER A 65 7.25 -8.03 13.04
CA SER A 65 7.00 -8.55 14.38
C SER A 65 5.81 -7.85 15.02
N ALA A 66 5.11 -8.54 15.95
CA ALA A 66 3.98 -7.96 16.67
C ALA A 66 4.36 -6.69 17.46
N GLU A 67 5.63 -6.56 17.85
CA GLU A 67 6.15 -5.36 18.52
C GLU A 67 6.03 -4.09 17.66
N MET A 68 6.07 -4.20 16.33
CA MET A 68 5.94 -3.05 15.41
C MET A 68 4.54 -2.43 15.43
N VAL A 69 3.54 -3.18 15.91
CA VAL A 69 2.12 -2.77 15.91
C VAL A 69 1.52 -2.74 17.32
N LYS A 70 2.33 -2.91 18.36
CA LYS A 70 1.84 -3.04 19.75
C LYS A 70 1.14 -1.79 20.28
N ASP A 71 1.55 -0.62 19.78
CA ASP A 71 1.02 0.68 20.20
C ASP A 71 -0.20 1.10 19.35
N ILE A 72 -0.54 0.29 18.33
CA ILE A 72 -1.74 0.50 17.51
C ILE A 72 -2.94 -0.10 18.24
N ASN A 73 -3.98 0.71 18.44
CA ASN A 73 -5.25 0.21 18.98
C ASN A 73 -5.87 -0.79 18.00
N LYS A 74 -6.18 -2.00 18.48
CA LYS A 74 -6.72 -3.11 17.69
C LYS A 74 -8.11 -2.84 17.11
N GLU A 75 -8.85 -1.88 17.67
CA GLU A 75 -10.16 -1.45 17.19
C GLU A 75 -10.07 -0.30 16.17
N SER A 76 -8.91 0.35 16.04
CA SER A 76 -8.73 1.41 15.04
C SER A 76 -8.75 0.84 13.63
N PRO A 77 -9.28 1.57 12.64
CA PRO A 77 -9.14 1.19 11.23
C PRO A 77 -7.66 1.18 10.84
N VAL A 78 -7.18 0.05 10.33
CA VAL A 78 -5.82 -0.13 9.84
C VAL A 78 -5.88 -0.45 8.35
N VAL A 79 -5.22 0.36 7.54
CA VAL A 79 -5.08 0.15 6.10
C VAL A 79 -3.63 -0.17 5.79
N LEU A 80 -3.38 -1.30 5.14
CA LEU A 80 -2.05 -1.71 4.73
C LEU A 80 -1.92 -1.62 3.22
N TYR A 81 -0.76 -1.23 2.74
CA TYR A 81 -0.45 -1.30 1.32
C TYR A 81 0.99 -1.76 1.08
N CYS A 82 1.23 -2.24 -0.13
CA CYS A 82 2.57 -2.40 -0.67
C CYS A 82 2.60 -1.88 -2.11
N SER A 83 3.44 -2.42 -2.98
CA SER A 83 3.47 -2.02 -4.40
C SER A 83 2.13 -2.32 -5.10
N VAL A 84 1.55 -3.49 -4.84
CA VAL A 84 0.38 -4.03 -5.56
C VAL A 84 -0.67 -4.75 -4.70
N GLY A 85 -0.48 -4.77 -3.36
CA GLY A 85 -1.42 -5.38 -2.40
C GLY A 85 -1.02 -6.76 -1.84
N TYR A 86 -0.03 -7.45 -2.41
CA TYR A 86 0.33 -8.82 -1.99
C TYR A 86 0.98 -8.91 -0.59
N ARG A 87 2.07 -8.16 -0.35
CA ARG A 87 2.77 -8.16 0.94
C ARG A 87 1.87 -7.64 2.06
N SER A 88 1.10 -6.60 1.77
CA SER A 88 0.17 -6.00 2.72
C SER A 88 -0.98 -6.92 3.10
N GLU A 89 -1.49 -7.75 2.18
CA GLU A 89 -2.48 -8.78 2.52
C GLU A 89 -1.92 -9.75 3.56
N LYS A 90 -0.68 -10.23 3.38
CA LYS A 90 -0.04 -11.17 4.30
C LYS A 90 0.24 -10.58 5.68
N ILE A 91 0.56 -9.30 5.78
CA ILE A 91 0.64 -8.62 7.09
C ILE A 91 -0.77 -8.41 7.66
N GLY A 92 -1.76 -8.08 6.83
CA GLY A 92 -3.15 -7.94 7.26
C GLY A 92 -3.71 -9.23 7.86
N GLU A 93 -3.41 -10.40 7.27
CA GLU A 93 -3.73 -11.72 7.84
C GLU A 93 -3.14 -11.86 9.26
N ARG A 94 -1.86 -11.52 9.44
CA ARG A 94 -1.19 -11.54 10.76
C ARG A 94 -1.81 -10.56 11.74
N LEU A 95 -2.23 -9.37 11.30
CA LEU A 95 -2.92 -8.42 12.18
C LEU A 95 -4.26 -8.98 12.66
N LYS A 96 -5.04 -9.62 11.78
CA LYS A 96 -6.28 -10.30 12.16
C LYS A 96 -6.01 -11.40 13.20
N GLU A 97 -4.95 -12.20 13.02
CA GLU A 97 -4.52 -13.20 14.01
C GLU A 97 -4.11 -12.60 15.36
N LEU A 98 -3.52 -11.39 15.35
CA LEU A 98 -3.19 -10.64 16.55
C LEU A 98 -4.41 -9.96 17.21
N GLY A 99 -5.59 -10.08 16.61
CA GLY A 99 -6.86 -9.60 17.15
C GLY A 99 -7.26 -8.19 16.70
N PHE A 100 -6.65 -7.66 15.64
CA PHE A 100 -7.16 -6.44 14.99
C PHE A 100 -8.49 -6.74 14.29
N THR A 101 -9.48 -5.87 14.48
CA THR A 101 -10.85 -6.11 14.01
C THR A 101 -11.17 -5.38 12.71
N ASN A 102 -10.49 -4.26 12.44
CA ASN A 102 -10.74 -3.38 11.30
C ASN A 102 -9.49 -3.29 10.41
N VAL A 103 -9.21 -4.34 9.63
CA VAL A 103 -8.00 -4.45 8.81
C VAL A 103 -8.35 -4.48 7.33
N PHE A 104 -7.79 -3.53 6.59
CA PHE A 104 -8.00 -3.38 5.14
C PHE A 104 -6.69 -3.45 4.36
N ASN A 105 -6.75 -4.01 3.16
CA ASN A 105 -5.65 -4.01 2.20
C ASN A 105 -5.99 -3.06 1.05
N LEU A 106 -5.12 -2.10 0.76
CA LEU A 106 -5.30 -1.17 -0.35
C LEU A 106 -5.18 -1.93 -1.67
N TYR A 107 -6.30 -2.01 -2.40
CA TYR A 107 -6.36 -2.69 -3.68
C TYR A 107 -5.38 -2.06 -4.67
N GLY A 108 -4.54 -2.89 -5.30
CA GLY A 108 -3.53 -2.43 -6.26
C GLY A 108 -2.39 -1.60 -5.66
N GLY A 109 -2.37 -1.41 -4.33
CA GLY A 109 -1.29 -0.76 -3.59
C GLY A 109 -0.97 0.67 -4.06
N ILE A 110 0.28 1.10 -3.81
CA ILE A 110 0.74 2.44 -4.21
C ILE A 110 0.77 2.63 -5.74
N PHE A 111 0.80 1.54 -6.52
CA PHE A 111 0.74 1.65 -7.98
C PHE A 111 -0.64 2.14 -8.43
N ASP A 112 -1.71 1.50 -7.96
CA ASP A 112 -3.07 1.91 -8.33
C ASP A 112 -3.42 3.27 -7.75
N TRP A 113 -2.96 3.55 -6.52
CA TRP A 113 -3.01 4.88 -5.92
C TRP A 113 -2.45 5.96 -6.86
N LYS A 114 -1.21 5.79 -7.31
CA LYS A 114 -0.58 6.77 -8.21
C LYS A 114 -1.20 6.77 -9.62
N ASN A 115 -1.64 5.62 -10.12
CA ASN A 115 -2.32 5.52 -11.42
C ASN A 115 -3.66 6.28 -11.44
N ASN A 116 -4.27 6.49 -10.27
CA ASN A 116 -5.47 7.30 -10.09
C ASN A 116 -5.17 8.75 -9.66
N ASP A 117 -3.97 9.26 -10.00
CA ASP A 117 -3.53 10.65 -9.77
C ASP A 117 -3.45 11.07 -8.29
N GLN A 118 -3.47 10.11 -7.36
CA GLN A 118 -3.31 10.43 -5.95
C GLN A 118 -1.85 10.80 -5.61
N GLU A 119 -1.68 11.65 -4.60
CA GLU A 119 -0.37 12.18 -4.20
C GLU A 119 0.46 11.13 -3.47
N VAL A 120 1.76 11.11 -3.75
CA VAL A 120 2.76 10.41 -2.95
C VAL A 120 3.83 11.42 -2.53
N VAL A 121 4.40 11.21 -1.35
CA VAL A 121 5.37 12.11 -0.75
C VAL A 121 6.69 11.41 -0.50
N ARG A 122 7.75 12.20 -0.33
CA ARG A 122 9.09 11.76 0.05
C ARG A 122 9.53 12.48 1.32
N GLY A 123 10.16 11.75 2.23
CA GLY A 123 10.66 12.32 3.48
C GLY A 123 9.54 12.91 4.34
N ARG A 124 9.73 14.14 4.84
CA ARG A 124 8.73 14.88 5.64
C ARG A 124 7.72 15.60 4.74
N ASP A 125 6.97 14.84 3.94
CA ASP A 125 5.85 15.34 3.14
C ASP A 125 6.21 16.19 1.91
N THR A 126 7.34 15.94 1.26
CA THR A 126 7.64 16.60 -0.03
C THR A 126 6.93 15.85 -1.17
N PRO A 127 5.97 16.44 -1.89
CA PRO A 127 5.30 15.77 -3.00
C PRO A 127 6.30 15.31 -4.07
N THR A 128 6.06 14.14 -4.64
CA THR A 128 6.91 13.57 -5.68
C THR A 128 6.09 12.73 -6.67
N ASP A 129 6.62 12.57 -7.88
CA ASP A 129 6.07 11.64 -8.85
C ASP A 129 6.80 10.30 -8.88
N SER A 130 7.95 10.19 -8.20
CA SER A 130 8.75 8.97 -8.17
C SER A 130 8.06 7.88 -7.34
N VAL A 131 7.93 6.68 -7.90
CA VAL A 131 7.43 5.50 -7.19
C VAL A 131 8.38 4.35 -7.46
N HIS A 132 8.85 3.70 -6.38
CA HIS A 132 9.69 2.52 -6.50
C HIS A 132 8.86 1.32 -6.95
N THR A 133 9.22 0.72 -8.08
CA THR A 133 8.42 -0.34 -8.71
C THR A 133 8.91 -1.74 -8.40
N TYR A 134 9.71 -1.91 -7.35
CA TYR A 134 10.39 -3.15 -6.93
C TYR A 134 11.41 -3.68 -7.95
N ASN A 135 11.00 -3.92 -9.19
CA ASN A 135 11.89 -4.27 -10.30
C ASN A 135 11.29 -3.87 -11.66
N LYS A 136 12.07 -4.05 -12.72
CA LYS A 136 11.65 -3.76 -14.11
C LYS A 136 10.37 -4.49 -14.54
N ASN A 137 10.16 -5.73 -14.09
CA ASN A 137 8.98 -6.52 -14.48
C ASN A 137 7.68 -6.00 -13.88
N TRP A 138 7.73 -5.42 -12.69
CA TRP A 138 6.57 -4.77 -12.04
C TRP A 138 6.37 -3.35 -12.52
N SER A 139 7.44 -2.67 -12.95
CA SER A 139 7.41 -1.28 -13.44
C SER A 139 6.39 -1.02 -14.55
N LYS A 140 6.04 -2.04 -15.35
CA LYS A 140 5.01 -1.90 -16.38
C LYS A 140 3.66 -1.48 -15.79
N TRP A 141 3.31 -1.97 -14.60
CA TRP A 141 1.99 -1.78 -13.97
C TRP A 141 1.81 -0.40 -13.33
N LEU A 142 2.91 0.33 -13.12
CA LEU A 142 2.84 1.77 -12.85
C LEU A 142 2.70 2.49 -14.20
N VAL A 143 1.54 3.06 -14.50
CA VAL A 143 1.30 3.80 -15.74
C VAL A 143 1.39 5.31 -15.57
N LYS A 144 1.31 5.82 -14.33
CA LYS A 144 1.53 7.24 -13.99
C LYS A 144 2.66 7.40 -12.97
N GLY A 145 3.39 8.51 -13.06
CA GLY A 145 4.56 8.80 -12.22
C GLY A 145 5.89 8.33 -12.83
N VAL A 146 6.98 8.60 -12.10
CA VAL A 146 8.36 8.27 -12.47
C VAL A 146 8.74 6.93 -11.85
N LYS A 147 9.06 5.94 -12.69
CA LYS A 147 9.41 4.59 -12.26
C LYS A 147 10.84 4.59 -11.72
N VAL A 148 11.01 4.17 -10.47
CA VAL A 148 12.32 3.94 -9.85
C VAL A 148 12.44 2.45 -9.56
N TYR A 149 13.57 1.84 -9.90
CA TYR A 149 13.87 0.45 -9.55
C TYR A 149 15.37 0.22 -9.73
N ASP A 150 15.91 -0.76 -9.01
CA ASP A 150 17.28 -1.25 -9.15
C ASP A 150 17.45 -2.17 -10.37
#